data_AF-A0A7S1FQL0-F1
#
_entry.id   AF-A0A7S1FQL0-F1
#
_cell.length_a   1.000
_cell.length_b   1.000
_cell.length_c   1.000
_cell.angle_alpha   90.00
_cell.angle_beta   90.00
_cell.angle_gamma   90.00
#
_symmetry.space_group_name_H-M   'P 1'
#
loop_
_entity.id
_entity.type
_entity.pdbx_description
1 polymer ?
#
loop_
_entity_poly.entity_id
_entity_poly.type
_entity_poly.pdbx_seq_one_letter_code
_entity_poly.pdbx_strand_id
1 'polypeptide(L)'
;MISYLFGILSIKGKFEYFKMFLVLLSSLPNIDKRIKSIFQTIESVEDIVNIIIGGGAASLEKRASYSLEWLEQNGRCLDHIYSHLSDMPSAGRGAFSRRFIKKGEVVITSPLMAFQKSHLEEFYDKNNKIVPPPEFESRQVLLNYCYSHPKSSVALFPLTHAILINHASVRKGSNRHPNAKIRWANDHTETQHLLHSSLELVKERKAPKPFLEFVATRDIEPDEEVLIDYGEAWEHAWNDHLTDWSLKQSVENREISSLSILAMNENIFNVSHSWSEVHMTVCSKIKLHDEILAGDATEYHGFDKDDELIDLGHIANFIPCKIVGTNRERETFDVVYYWDKDDPVQKFVTELALEEIHLSEYYILKDLPAFFLMFTEKPGRSDERRAGSFRHEIMIPDDIFPESWKDLSNDI
;
A
#
# COMPACT_ATOMS: atom_id res chain seq x y z
N MET A 1 15.20 8.52 45.67
CA MET A 1 15.68 7.41 46.51
C MET A 1 16.50 6.38 45.71
N ILE A 2 16.04 5.96 44.52
CA ILE A 2 16.78 5.02 43.65
C ILE A 2 18.11 5.60 43.15
N SER A 3 18.16 6.89 42.78
CA SER A 3 19.38 7.52 42.27
C SER A 3 20.51 7.67 43.30
N TYR A 4 20.22 7.58 44.60
CA TYR A 4 21.22 7.68 45.67
C TYR A 4 21.90 6.33 45.98
N LEU A 5 21.20 5.20 45.73
CA LEU A 5 21.76 3.85 45.89
C LEU A 5 22.78 3.49 44.79
N PHE A 6 22.69 4.11 43.61
CA PHE A 6 23.60 3.85 42.50
C PHE A 6 25.00 4.47 42.68
N GLY A 7 25.21 5.35 43.67
CA GLY A 7 26.49 6.03 43.90
C GLY A 7 27.56 5.20 44.63
N ILE A 8 27.18 4.13 45.35
CA ILE A 8 28.06 3.44 46.31
C ILE A 8 28.49 2.04 45.82
N LEU A 9 27.88 1.51 44.76
CA LEU A 9 28.16 0.17 44.27
C LEU A 9 29.36 0.14 43.31
N SER A 10 30.27 -0.82 43.53
CA SER A 10 31.28 -1.25 42.55
C SER A 10 30.61 -1.55 41.19
N ILE A 11 31.34 -1.37 40.08
CA ILE A 11 30.86 -1.66 38.72
C ILE A 11 30.25 -3.07 38.64
N LYS A 12 30.82 -4.07 39.33
CA LYS A 12 30.24 -5.42 39.45
C LYS A 12 28.88 -5.43 40.15
N GLY A 13 28.73 -4.67 41.23
CA GLY A 13 27.47 -4.55 41.95
C GLY A 13 26.37 -3.91 41.10
N LYS A 14 26.68 -2.85 40.34
CA LYS A 14 25.70 -2.21 39.45
C LYS A 14 25.19 -3.14 38.35
N PHE A 15 26.04 -4.06 37.88
CA PHE A 15 25.67 -4.99 36.83
C PHE A 15 24.75 -6.13 37.32
N GLU A 16 24.95 -6.64 38.53
CA GLU A 16 24.05 -7.65 39.12
C GLU A 16 22.63 -7.09 39.35
N TYR A 17 22.51 -5.84 39.80
CA TYR A 17 21.20 -5.16 39.89
C TYR A 17 20.55 -4.96 38.52
N PHE A 18 21.35 -4.69 37.49
CA PHE A 18 20.86 -4.57 36.12
C PHE A 18 20.36 -5.90 35.57
N LYS A 19 21.06 -7.02 35.81
CA LYS A 19 20.57 -8.37 35.49
C LYS A 19 19.25 -8.68 36.18
N MET A 20 19.13 -8.37 37.47
CA MET A 20 17.90 -8.58 38.22
C MET A 20 16.73 -7.76 37.66
N PHE A 21 17.00 -6.54 37.19
CA PHE A 21 16.01 -5.69 36.51
C PHE A 21 15.57 -6.25 35.15
N LEU A 22 16.49 -6.77 34.34
CA LEU A 22 16.18 -7.42 33.06
C LEU A 22 15.33 -8.69 33.25
N VAL A 23 15.62 -9.50 34.26
CA VAL A 23 14.80 -10.67 34.63
C VAL A 23 13.39 -10.22 35.01
N LEU A 24 13.26 -9.17 35.83
CA LEU A 24 11.97 -8.62 36.24
C LEU A 24 11.16 -8.11 35.03
N LEU A 25 11.80 -7.37 34.12
CA LEU A 25 11.18 -6.94 32.86
C LEU A 25 10.70 -8.13 32.04
N SER A 26 11.53 -9.16 31.86
CA SER A 26 11.18 -10.36 31.07
C SER A 26 9.94 -11.11 31.61
N SER A 27 9.63 -10.95 32.90
CA SER A 27 8.46 -11.56 33.55
C SER A 27 7.15 -10.77 33.36
N LEU A 28 7.20 -9.54 32.85
CA LEU A 28 5.99 -8.73 32.64
C LEU A 28 5.10 -9.33 31.54
N PRO A 29 3.77 -9.41 31.73
CA PRO A 29 2.88 -10.13 30.82
C PRO A 29 2.80 -9.49 29.42
N ASN A 30 3.03 -8.18 29.31
CA ASN A 30 2.81 -7.42 28.09
C ASN A 30 4.07 -7.17 27.24
N ILE A 31 5.22 -7.76 27.60
CA ILE A 31 6.42 -7.65 26.77
C ILE A 31 6.38 -8.69 25.64
N ASP A 32 6.69 -8.25 24.41
CA ASP A 32 6.81 -9.12 23.24
C ASP A 32 7.74 -10.31 23.52
N LYS A 33 7.33 -11.52 23.11
CA LYS A 33 8.08 -12.76 23.37
C LYS A 33 9.53 -12.69 22.86
N ARG A 34 9.80 -11.97 21.78
CA ARG A 34 11.15 -11.76 21.24
C ARG A 34 11.97 -10.91 22.19
N ILE A 35 11.41 -9.80 22.69
CA ILE A 35 12.08 -8.94 23.67
C ILE A 35 12.36 -9.70 24.97
N LYS A 36 11.44 -10.55 25.42
CA LYS A 36 11.68 -11.46 26.57
C LYS A 36 12.87 -12.37 26.32
N SER A 37 12.97 -12.94 25.12
CA SER A 37 14.12 -13.78 24.73
C SER A 37 15.43 -12.97 24.74
N ILE A 38 15.44 -11.70 24.32
CA ILE A 38 16.62 -10.81 24.40
C ILE A 38 17.09 -10.61 25.82
N PHE A 39 16.16 -10.29 26.73
CA PHE A 39 16.54 -10.03 28.11
C PHE A 39 17.14 -11.26 28.80
N GLN A 40 16.81 -12.47 28.33
CA GLN A 40 17.38 -13.72 28.82
C GLN A 40 18.79 -14.01 28.29
N THR A 41 19.22 -13.41 27.18
CA THR A 41 20.57 -13.64 26.60
C THR A 41 21.62 -12.62 27.02
N ILE A 42 21.25 -11.58 27.78
CA ILE A 42 22.19 -10.52 28.20
C ILE A 42 22.95 -10.97 29.45
N GLU A 43 24.22 -11.32 29.30
CA GLU A 43 25.10 -11.73 30.40
C GLU A 43 26.11 -10.66 30.80
N SER A 44 26.33 -9.66 29.96
CA SER A 44 27.27 -8.55 30.11
C SER A 44 26.74 -7.24 29.50
N VAL A 45 27.39 -6.11 29.81
CA VAL A 45 27.11 -4.82 29.12
C VAL A 45 27.48 -4.89 27.64
N GLU A 46 28.50 -5.70 27.31
CA GLU A 46 28.98 -5.88 25.94
C GLU A 46 27.93 -6.57 25.06
N ASP A 47 27.12 -7.47 25.63
CA ASP A 47 26.00 -8.10 24.92
C ASP A 47 24.94 -7.07 24.49
N ILE A 48 24.68 -6.06 25.32
CA ILE A 48 23.74 -4.97 25.00
C ILE A 48 24.27 -4.16 23.81
N VAL A 49 25.55 -3.83 23.84
CA VAL A 49 26.22 -3.10 22.77
C VAL A 49 26.19 -3.93 21.48
N ASN A 50 26.47 -5.23 21.55
CA ASN A 50 26.41 -6.15 20.42
C ASN A 50 24.99 -6.30 19.86
N ILE A 51 23.97 -6.36 20.71
CA ILE A 51 22.55 -6.39 20.29
C ILE A 51 22.18 -5.09 19.58
N ILE A 52 22.56 -3.92 20.12
CA ILE A 52 22.27 -2.62 19.51
C ILE A 52 22.97 -2.48 18.15
N ILE A 53 24.27 -2.82 18.08
CA ILE A 53 25.05 -2.80 16.84
C ILE A 53 24.50 -3.80 15.82
N GLY A 54 23.98 -4.94 16.29
CA GLY A 54 23.36 -5.98 15.47
C GLY A 54 21.93 -5.70 15.02
N GLY A 55 21.37 -4.52 15.29
CA GLY A 55 20.02 -4.14 14.87
C GLY A 55 18.91 -4.47 15.88
N GLY A 56 19.25 -4.58 17.17
CA GLY A 56 18.30 -4.81 18.26
C GLY A 56 17.69 -6.21 18.23
N ALA A 57 16.36 -6.30 18.33
CA ALA A 57 15.63 -7.57 18.24
C ALA A 57 15.87 -8.32 16.91
N ALA A 58 16.25 -7.61 15.85
CA ALA A 58 16.60 -8.21 14.56
C ALA A 58 17.90 -9.02 14.62
N SER A 59 18.76 -8.83 15.62
CA SER A 59 19.95 -9.68 15.84
C SER A 59 19.61 -11.06 16.42
N LEU A 60 18.46 -11.18 17.09
CA LEU A 60 17.94 -12.44 17.65
C LEU A 60 17.01 -13.19 16.72
N GLU A 61 16.47 -12.52 15.72
CA GLU A 61 16.35 -13.20 14.45
C GLU A 61 17.78 -13.60 14.08
N LYS A 62 18.22 -14.78 14.57
CA LYS A 62 19.05 -15.63 13.74
C LYS A 62 18.39 -15.47 12.39
N ARG A 63 19.03 -14.74 11.46
CA ARG A 63 18.80 -14.96 10.03
C ARG A 63 18.78 -16.47 9.99
N ALA A 64 17.61 -17.05 9.83
CA ALA A 64 17.49 -18.49 9.93
C ALA A 64 18.29 -18.94 8.72
N SER A 65 19.57 -19.20 8.95
CA SER A 65 20.50 -19.67 7.95
C SER A 65 20.11 -21.13 7.83
N TYR A 66 19.01 -21.34 7.13
CA TYR A 66 18.57 -22.65 6.74
C TYR A 66 19.70 -23.23 5.90
N SER A 67 20.04 -24.49 6.16
CA SER A 67 21.00 -25.18 5.31
C SER A 67 20.46 -25.26 3.89
N LEU A 68 21.34 -25.42 2.90
CA LEU A 68 20.90 -25.60 1.52
C LEU A 68 19.95 -26.81 1.42
N GLU A 69 20.24 -27.90 2.13
CA GLU A 69 19.37 -29.08 2.17
C GLU A 69 18.00 -28.75 2.77
N TRP A 70 17.93 -27.91 3.81
CA TRP A 70 16.65 -27.48 4.36
C TRP A 70 15.89 -26.60 3.36
N LEU A 71 16.56 -25.67 2.67
CA LEU A 71 15.95 -24.81 1.65
C LEU A 71 15.50 -25.60 0.43
N GLU A 72 16.24 -26.63 0.03
CA GLU A 72 15.84 -27.55 -1.04
C GLU A 72 14.60 -28.36 -0.65
N GLN A 73 14.46 -28.71 0.63
CA GLN A 73 13.33 -29.50 1.14
C GLN A 73 12.11 -28.65 1.53
N ASN A 74 12.29 -27.42 1.98
CA ASN A 74 11.24 -26.60 2.62
C ASN A 74 11.16 -25.17 2.09
N GLY A 75 12.18 -24.71 1.36
CA GLY A 75 12.23 -23.36 0.81
C GLY A 75 11.19 -23.19 -0.29
N ARG A 76 10.50 -22.04 -0.26
CA ARG A 76 9.56 -21.64 -1.31
C ARG A 76 10.12 -20.46 -2.07
N CYS A 77 10.27 -20.61 -3.37
CA CYS A 77 10.64 -19.48 -4.21
C CYS A 77 9.39 -18.60 -4.42
N LEU A 78 9.51 -17.32 -4.09
CA LEU A 78 8.44 -16.33 -4.26
C LEU A 78 8.63 -15.48 -5.54
N ASP A 79 9.60 -15.83 -6.38
CA ASP A 79 10.06 -14.99 -7.50
C ASP A 79 10.11 -15.76 -8.83
N HIS A 80 9.11 -16.62 -9.10
CA HIS A 80 8.97 -17.27 -10.40
C HIS A 80 8.27 -16.41 -11.45
N ILE A 81 7.72 -15.26 -11.05
CA ILE A 81 7.01 -14.34 -11.93
C ILE A 81 7.57 -12.92 -11.81
N TYR A 82 7.37 -12.11 -12.84
CA TYR A 82 7.72 -10.70 -12.87
C TYR A 82 6.58 -9.86 -13.46
N SER A 83 6.62 -8.55 -13.21
CA SER A 83 5.64 -7.62 -13.77
C SER A 83 6.05 -7.17 -15.17
N HIS A 84 5.14 -7.29 -16.13
CA HIS A 84 5.28 -6.72 -17.47
C HIS A 84 3.93 -6.14 -17.93
N LEU A 85 3.91 -5.39 -19.04
CA LEU A 85 2.64 -4.99 -19.66
C LEU A 85 1.88 -6.25 -20.09
N SER A 86 0.60 -6.34 -19.71
CA SER A 86 -0.27 -7.44 -20.11
C SER A 86 -0.55 -7.36 -21.60
N ASP A 87 -0.62 -8.52 -22.25
CA ASP A 87 -1.04 -8.60 -23.64
C ASP A 87 -2.58 -8.50 -23.76
N MET A 88 -3.30 -8.38 -22.64
CA MET A 88 -4.75 -8.18 -22.63
C MET A 88 -5.09 -6.69 -22.73
N PRO A 89 -5.96 -6.28 -23.68
CA PRO A 89 -6.40 -4.90 -23.80
C PRO A 89 -6.97 -4.39 -22.47
N SER A 90 -6.49 -3.23 -22.03
CA SER A 90 -6.95 -2.55 -20.81
C SER A 90 -6.74 -3.30 -19.49
N ALA A 91 -5.96 -4.39 -19.46
CA ALA A 91 -5.59 -5.08 -18.21
C ALA A 91 -4.38 -4.44 -17.50
N GLY A 92 -3.73 -3.46 -18.13
CA GLY A 92 -2.56 -2.78 -17.57
C GLY A 92 -1.35 -3.71 -17.50
N ARG A 93 -0.91 -4.06 -16.29
CA ARG A 93 0.23 -4.96 -16.06
C ARG A 93 -0.26 -6.38 -15.76
N GLY A 94 0.56 -7.36 -16.12
CA GLY A 94 0.33 -8.78 -15.82
C GLY A 94 1.53 -9.42 -15.12
N ALA A 95 1.32 -10.64 -14.65
CA ALA A 95 2.35 -11.52 -14.12
C ALA A 95 2.88 -12.43 -15.24
N PHE A 96 4.19 -12.43 -15.46
CA PHE A 96 4.84 -13.22 -16.51
C PHE A 96 5.84 -14.20 -15.90
N SER A 97 5.91 -15.41 -16.43
CA SER A 97 6.83 -16.42 -15.91
C SER A 97 8.29 -16.08 -16.23
N ARG A 98 9.18 -16.18 -15.24
CA ARG A 98 10.64 -16.01 -15.44
C ARG A 98 11.32 -17.23 -16.05
N ARG A 99 10.68 -18.40 -15.96
CA ARG A 99 11.25 -19.69 -16.34
C ARG A 99 10.17 -20.62 -16.86
N PHE A 100 10.59 -21.78 -17.38
CA PHE A 100 9.66 -22.85 -17.66
C PHE A 100 9.07 -23.40 -16.34
N ILE A 101 7.75 -23.56 -16.29
CA ILE A 101 7.00 -24.13 -15.16
C ILE A 101 6.19 -25.31 -15.69
N LYS A 102 6.38 -26.50 -15.10
CA LYS A 102 5.65 -27.70 -15.53
C LYS A 102 4.23 -27.69 -15.01
N LYS A 103 3.33 -28.35 -15.75
CA LYS A 103 1.99 -28.68 -15.28
C LYS A 103 2.02 -29.28 -13.87
N GLY A 104 1.24 -28.68 -12.96
CA GLY A 104 1.13 -29.11 -11.56
C GLY A 104 2.17 -28.49 -10.62
N GLU A 105 3.18 -27.79 -11.13
CA GLU A 105 4.11 -27.02 -10.30
C GLU A 105 3.45 -25.75 -9.76
N VAL A 106 3.90 -25.32 -8.59
CA VAL A 106 3.51 -24.04 -8.00
C VAL A 106 4.22 -22.92 -8.76
N VAL A 107 3.42 -22.04 -9.37
CA VAL A 107 3.87 -20.80 -10.01
C VAL A 107 4.30 -19.82 -8.93
N ILE A 108 3.43 -19.48 -7.99
CA ILE A 108 3.76 -18.61 -6.87
C ILE A 108 2.93 -19.01 -5.65
N THR A 109 3.50 -18.83 -4.47
CA THR A 109 2.73 -18.92 -3.22
C THR A 109 2.56 -17.50 -2.65
N SER A 110 1.38 -17.18 -2.15
CA SER A 110 1.13 -15.93 -1.43
C SER A 110 0.57 -16.20 -0.04
N PRO A 111 1.24 -15.75 1.05
CA PRO A 111 0.53 -15.54 2.30
C PRO A 111 -0.58 -14.51 2.06
N LEU A 112 -1.76 -14.74 2.65
CA LEU A 112 -2.91 -13.85 2.54
C LEU A 112 -3.12 -13.04 3.82
N MET A 113 -3.29 -11.72 3.70
CA MET A 113 -3.83 -10.90 4.77
C MET A 113 -5.35 -11.01 4.77
N ALA A 114 -5.95 -11.37 5.90
CA ALA A 114 -7.40 -11.41 6.06
C ALA A 114 -7.93 -10.11 6.67
N PHE A 115 -9.06 -9.63 6.18
CA PHE A 115 -9.81 -8.50 6.74
C PHE A 115 -11.31 -8.77 6.60
N GLN A 116 -12.10 -8.08 7.43
CA GLN A 116 -13.54 -8.02 7.26
C GLN A 116 -13.85 -7.17 6.03
N LYS A 117 -14.79 -7.63 5.19
CA LYS A 117 -15.24 -6.89 4.00
C LYS A 117 -15.74 -5.49 4.34
N SER A 118 -16.40 -5.32 5.49
CA SER A 118 -16.85 -4.02 5.98
C SER A 118 -15.72 -3.00 6.09
N HIS A 119 -14.49 -3.39 6.43
CA HIS A 119 -13.35 -2.46 6.45
C HIS A 119 -12.96 -1.94 5.05
N LEU A 120 -13.33 -2.66 3.98
CA LEU A 120 -13.17 -2.20 2.60
C LEU A 120 -14.36 -1.34 2.12
N GLU A 121 -15.39 -1.20 2.96
CA GLU A 121 -16.57 -0.36 2.73
C GLU A 121 -16.53 0.90 3.60
N GLU A 122 -15.60 0.98 4.56
CA GLU A 122 -15.38 2.13 5.43
C GLU A 122 -14.57 3.23 4.73
N PHE A 123 -15.08 4.45 4.79
CA PHE A 123 -14.40 5.66 4.34
C PHE A 123 -14.13 6.55 5.54
N TYR A 124 -12.95 7.18 5.58
CA TYR A 124 -12.52 8.03 6.69
C TYR A 124 -12.38 9.47 6.23
N ASP A 125 -12.91 10.42 7.02
CA ASP A 125 -12.63 11.84 6.81
C ASP A 125 -11.21 12.22 7.28
N LYS A 126 -10.84 13.49 7.09
CA LYS A 126 -9.55 14.05 7.57
C LYS A 126 -9.32 13.94 9.08
N ASN A 127 -10.36 13.66 9.86
CA ASN A 127 -10.31 13.48 11.31
C ASN A 127 -10.37 12.00 11.72
N ASN A 128 -10.15 11.06 10.79
CA ASN A 128 -10.31 9.61 10.99
C ASN A 128 -11.70 9.20 11.51
N LYS A 129 -12.75 9.94 11.16
CA LYS A 129 -14.14 9.53 11.42
C LYS A 129 -14.67 8.74 10.23
N ILE A 130 -15.33 7.63 10.52
CA ILE A 130 -16.06 6.88 9.51
C ILE A 130 -17.16 7.77 8.95
N VAL A 131 -17.13 8.02 7.65
CA VAL A 131 -18.15 8.76 6.90
C VAL A 131 -18.92 7.79 6.02
N PRO A 132 -20.18 8.11 5.68
CA PRO A 132 -20.88 7.37 4.66
C PRO A 132 -20.04 7.33 3.39
N PRO A 133 -20.05 6.21 2.66
CA PRO A 133 -19.49 6.20 1.32
C PRO A 133 -20.08 7.37 0.51
N PRO A 134 -19.30 8.02 -0.38
CA PRO A 134 -19.87 8.90 -1.39
C PRO A 134 -21.05 8.20 -2.06
N GLU A 135 -22.07 8.95 -2.48
CA GLU A 135 -23.37 8.42 -2.96
C GLU A 135 -23.22 7.37 -4.09
N PHE A 136 -22.04 7.28 -4.71
CA PHE A 136 -21.69 6.37 -5.80
C PHE A 136 -20.56 5.36 -5.49
N GLU A 137 -20.07 5.27 -4.25
CA GLU A 137 -18.84 4.52 -3.91
C GLU A 137 -18.95 3.71 -2.62
N SER A 138 -19.58 2.53 -2.66
CA SER A 138 -19.68 1.70 -1.44
C SER A 138 -18.41 0.94 -1.07
N ARG A 139 -17.39 0.87 -1.93
CA ARG A 139 -16.24 -0.05 -1.78
C ARG A 139 -14.92 0.55 -2.24
N GLN A 140 -13.81 0.12 -1.63
CA GLN A 140 -12.45 0.48 -2.04
C GLN A 140 -11.99 -0.36 -3.25
N VAL A 141 -11.17 0.23 -4.14
CA VAL A 141 -10.61 -0.47 -5.33
C VAL A 141 -9.67 -1.63 -4.95
N LEU A 142 -9.12 -1.62 -3.74
CA LEU A 142 -8.37 -2.75 -3.17
C LEU A 142 -9.13 -4.08 -3.28
N LEU A 143 -10.47 -4.03 -3.24
CA LEU A 143 -11.33 -5.22 -3.37
C LEU A 143 -11.05 -6.03 -4.65
N ASN A 144 -10.65 -5.38 -5.75
CA ASN A 144 -10.32 -6.04 -7.02
C ASN A 144 -9.14 -7.02 -6.94
N TYR A 145 -8.32 -6.90 -5.89
CA TYR A 145 -7.15 -7.74 -5.65
C TYR A 145 -7.37 -8.73 -4.50
N CYS A 146 -8.58 -8.76 -3.93
CA CYS A 146 -8.91 -9.60 -2.80
C CYS A 146 -9.61 -10.87 -3.27
N TYR A 147 -9.27 -11.98 -2.64
CA TYR A 147 -9.93 -13.27 -2.83
C TYR A 147 -11.02 -13.44 -1.77
N SER A 148 -12.20 -13.88 -2.17
CA SER A 148 -13.30 -14.11 -1.24
C SER A 148 -14.34 -15.08 -1.79
N HIS A 149 -15.44 -15.24 -1.07
CA HIS A 149 -16.60 -16.04 -1.42
C HIS A 149 -17.88 -15.23 -1.11
N PRO A 150 -18.96 -15.34 -1.90
CA PRO A 150 -20.18 -14.54 -1.72
C PRO A 150 -20.85 -14.74 -0.36
N LYS A 151 -20.74 -15.96 0.18
CA LYS A 151 -21.27 -16.32 1.50
C LYS A 151 -20.29 -16.04 2.65
N SER A 152 -19.27 -15.19 2.45
CA SER A 152 -18.28 -14.87 3.47
C SER A 152 -18.05 -13.36 3.59
N SER A 153 -17.95 -12.92 4.84
CA SER A 153 -17.63 -11.56 5.27
C SER A 153 -16.12 -11.33 5.38
N VAL A 154 -15.29 -12.32 5.03
CA VAL A 154 -13.83 -12.18 4.98
C VAL A 154 -13.36 -12.00 3.54
N ALA A 155 -12.44 -11.08 3.34
CA ALA A 155 -11.68 -10.93 2.11
C ALA A 155 -10.19 -11.12 2.40
N LEU A 156 -9.48 -11.66 1.42
CA LEU A 156 -8.13 -12.17 1.57
C LEU A 156 -7.20 -11.53 0.52
N PHE A 157 -6.31 -10.65 0.97
CA PHE A 157 -5.37 -9.94 0.09
C PHE A 157 -4.02 -10.68 -0.01
N PRO A 158 -3.56 -11.03 -1.23
CA PRO A 158 -2.23 -11.59 -1.44
C PRO A 158 -1.13 -10.58 -1.12
N LEU A 159 -0.02 -11.04 -0.54
CA LEU A 159 1.14 -10.21 -0.17
C LEU A 159 2.36 -10.43 -1.06
N THR A 160 2.16 -11.03 -2.23
CA THR A 160 3.22 -11.26 -3.22
C THR A 160 2.79 -10.76 -4.59
N HIS A 161 3.63 -10.94 -5.60
CA HIS A 161 3.33 -10.64 -7.00
C HIS A 161 2.11 -11.40 -7.58
N ALA A 162 1.49 -12.29 -6.80
CA ALA A 162 0.22 -12.91 -7.15
C ALA A 162 -0.89 -11.88 -7.46
N ILE A 163 -0.82 -10.67 -6.90
CA ILE A 163 -1.76 -9.57 -7.21
C ILE A 163 -1.73 -9.11 -8.68
N LEU A 164 -0.70 -9.49 -9.45
CA LEU A 164 -0.53 -9.14 -10.85
C LEU A 164 -1.11 -10.19 -11.82
N ILE A 165 -1.55 -11.34 -11.32
CA ILE A 165 -2.05 -12.44 -12.17
C ILE A 165 -3.45 -12.08 -12.63
N ASN A 166 -3.62 -11.83 -13.93
CA ASN A 166 -4.89 -11.36 -14.46
C ASN A 166 -5.91 -12.49 -14.72
N HIS A 167 -7.14 -12.07 -15.02
CA HIS A 167 -8.24 -12.94 -15.38
C HIS A 167 -8.12 -13.53 -16.80
N ALA A 168 -8.39 -14.82 -16.95
CA ALA A 168 -8.87 -15.42 -18.19
C ALA A 168 -9.90 -16.51 -17.89
N SER A 169 -10.88 -16.69 -18.77
CA SER A 169 -11.89 -17.73 -18.64
C SER A 169 -11.94 -18.61 -19.89
N VAL A 170 -12.46 -19.83 -19.74
CA VAL A 170 -12.85 -20.66 -20.90
C VAL A 170 -14.31 -20.40 -21.32
N ARG A 171 -14.99 -19.46 -20.66
CA ARG A 171 -16.39 -19.13 -20.90
C ARG A 171 -16.49 -18.28 -22.19
N LYS A 172 -17.70 -18.23 -22.77
CA LYS A 172 -17.94 -17.71 -24.12
C LYS A 172 -17.40 -16.28 -24.28
N GLY A 173 -16.54 -16.07 -25.29
CA GLY A 173 -16.04 -14.76 -25.69
C GLY A 173 -14.58 -14.49 -25.34
N SER A 174 -13.97 -15.30 -24.46
CA SER A 174 -12.54 -15.21 -24.17
C SER A 174 -11.72 -16.01 -25.19
N ASN A 175 -10.78 -15.33 -25.86
CA ASN A 175 -9.77 -15.98 -26.72
C ASN A 175 -8.55 -16.49 -25.93
N ARG A 176 -8.55 -16.36 -24.60
CA ARG A 176 -7.46 -16.77 -23.73
C ARG A 176 -7.94 -17.76 -22.69
N HIS A 177 -7.14 -18.78 -22.42
CA HIS A 177 -7.44 -19.79 -21.43
C HIS A 177 -6.57 -19.59 -20.19
N PRO A 178 -7.12 -19.76 -18.98
CA PRO A 178 -6.31 -19.76 -17.77
C PRO A 178 -5.30 -20.91 -17.81
N ASN A 179 -4.03 -20.59 -17.50
CA ASN A 179 -2.92 -21.55 -17.46
C ASN A 179 -2.47 -21.85 -16.01
N ALA A 180 -3.09 -21.22 -15.02
CA ALA A 180 -2.94 -21.54 -13.61
C ALA A 180 -4.31 -21.63 -12.91
N LYS A 181 -4.31 -22.21 -11.71
CA LYS A 181 -5.46 -22.25 -10.80
C LYS A 181 -5.01 -22.04 -9.36
N ILE A 182 -5.91 -21.60 -8.50
CA ILE A 182 -5.62 -21.46 -7.07
C ILE A 182 -5.86 -22.76 -6.31
N ARG A 183 -5.12 -22.97 -5.22
CA ARG A 183 -5.39 -23.96 -4.17
C ARG A 183 -4.80 -23.50 -2.85
N TRP A 184 -5.25 -24.04 -1.73
CA TRP A 184 -4.57 -23.86 -0.45
C TRP A 184 -3.27 -24.67 -0.39
N ALA A 185 -2.23 -24.10 0.22
CA ALA A 185 -0.97 -24.80 0.46
C ALA A 185 -1.20 -26.06 1.31
N ASN A 186 -0.87 -27.22 0.76
CA ASN A 186 -1.18 -28.53 1.34
C ASN A 186 -0.13 -29.01 2.37
N ASP A 187 1.10 -28.56 2.21
CA ASP A 187 2.27 -28.87 3.03
C ASP A 187 2.55 -27.79 4.10
N HIS A 188 1.71 -26.76 4.20
CA HIS A 188 1.83 -25.72 5.24
C HIS A 188 0.90 -26.01 6.42
N THR A 189 1.45 -26.54 7.52
CA THR A 189 0.71 -26.96 8.72
C THR A 189 -0.25 -25.91 9.26
N GLU A 190 0.17 -24.64 9.30
CA GLU A 190 -0.67 -23.56 9.81
C GLU A 190 -1.82 -23.21 8.86
N THR A 191 -1.60 -23.28 7.54
CA THR A 191 -2.69 -23.15 6.56
C THR A 191 -3.71 -24.25 6.82
N GLN A 192 -3.26 -25.50 6.92
CA GLN A 192 -4.14 -26.65 7.15
C GLN A 192 -4.93 -26.51 8.45
N HIS A 193 -4.33 -26.00 9.53
CA HIS A 193 -5.04 -25.71 10.78
C HIS A 193 -6.10 -24.59 10.58
N LEU A 194 -5.76 -23.51 9.88
CA LEU A 194 -6.67 -22.39 9.65
C LEU A 194 -7.90 -22.78 8.83
N LEU A 195 -7.75 -23.65 7.83
CA LEU A 195 -8.87 -24.11 7.00
C LEU A 195 -9.94 -24.87 7.82
N HIS A 196 -9.59 -25.40 8.98
CA HIS A 196 -10.52 -26.08 9.90
C HIS A 196 -10.97 -25.18 11.07
N SER A 197 -10.49 -23.93 11.12
CA SER A 197 -10.83 -22.98 12.18
C SER A 197 -12.12 -22.22 11.87
N SER A 198 -12.73 -21.61 12.89
CA SER A 198 -13.92 -20.77 12.73
C SER A 198 -13.61 -19.44 12.04
N LEU A 199 -14.62 -18.87 11.37
CA LEU A 199 -14.54 -17.55 10.75
C LEU A 199 -14.09 -16.44 11.73
N GLU A 200 -14.61 -16.46 12.96
CA GLU A 200 -14.24 -15.46 13.98
C GLU A 200 -12.75 -15.51 14.33
N LEU A 201 -12.15 -16.70 14.37
CA LEU A 201 -10.70 -16.82 14.57
C LEU A 201 -9.91 -16.21 13.40
N VAL A 202 -10.42 -16.31 12.18
CA VAL A 202 -9.80 -15.69 11.00
C VAL A 202 -9.93 -14.17 11.05
N LYS A 203 -11.07 -13.64 11.50
CA LYS A 203 -11.33 -12.20 11.64
C LYS A 203 -10.52 -11.54 12.75
N GLU A 204 -10.40 -12.17 13.92
CA GLU A 204 -9.81 -11.56 15.13
C GLU A 204 -8.28 -11.60 15.14
N ARG A 205 -7.66 -12.48 14.35
CA ARG A 205 -6.21 -12.68 14.44
C ARG A 205 -5.41 -11.64 13.65
N LYS A 206 -4.47 -10.99 14.33
CA LYS A 206 -3.42 -10.14 13.72
C LYS A 206 -2.42 -10.94 12.86
N ALA A 207 -2.33 -12.25 13.06
CA ALA A 207 -1.67 -13.26 12.21
C ALA A 207 -2.20 -14.65 12.61
N PRO A 208 -2.58 -15.54 11.67
CA PRO A 208 -1.74 -15.95 10.57
C PRO A 208 -2.43 -15.90 9.21
N LYS A 209 -1.59 -16.00 8.19
CA LYS A 209 -1.92 -15.75 6.80
C LYS A 209 -1.98 -17.10 6.11
N PRO A 210 -3.17 -17.65 5.77
CA PRO A 210 -3.20 -18.88 4.99
C PRO A 210 -2.42 -18.65 3.70
N PHE A 211 -1.69 -19.66 3.26
CA PHE A 211 -0.92 -19.60 2.04
C PHE A 211 -1.80 -20.10 0.89
N LEU A 212 -1.98 -19.23 -0.12
CA LEU A 212 -2.63 -19.56 -1.38
C LEU A 212 -1.56 -19.85 -2.43
N GLU A 213 -1.69 -20.97 -3.10
CA GLU A 213 -0.81 -21.38 -4.19
C GLU A 213 -1.49 -21.19 -5.53
N PHE A 214 -0.74 -20.68 -6.49
CA PHE A 214 -1.10 -20.60 -7.89
C PHE A 214 -0.37 -21.72 -8.60
N VAL A 215 -1.10 -22.67 -9.18
CA VAL A 215 -0.56 -23.93 -9.69
C VAL A 215 -0.82 -24.02 -11.17
N ALA A 216 0.21 -24.34 -11.94
CA ALA A 216 0.12 -24.45 -13.39
C ALA A 216 -0.83 -25.58 -13.80
N THR A 217 -1.80 -25.31 -14.67
CA THR A 217 -2.75 -26.32 -15.20
C THR A 217 -2.25 -27.01 -16.46
N ARG A 218 -1.22 -26.45 -17.08
CA ARG A 218 -0.41 -26.97 -18.18
C ARG A 218 1.03 -26.45 -18.02
N ASP A 219 1.92 -26.85 -18.92
CA ASP A 219 3.24 -26.24 -18.99
C ASP A 219 3.11 -24.75 -19.36
N ILE A 220 3.93 -23.90 -18.72
CA ILE A 220 3.99 -22.45 -18.93
C ILE A 220 5.43 -22.11 -19.36
N GLU A 221 5.56 -21.47 -20.51
CA GLU A 221 6.87 -21.10 -21.07
C GLU A 221 7.46 -19.87 -20.34
N PRO A 222 8.80 -19.69 -20.39
CA PRO A 222 9.39 -18.40 -20.02
C PRO A 222 8.73 -17.26 -20.80
N ASP A 223 8.54 -16.12 -20.13
CA ASP A 223 7.90 -14.92 -20.67
C ASP A 223 6.44 -15.08 -21.10
N GLU A 224 5.78 -16.17 -20.67
CA GLU A 224 4.34 -16.34 -20.84
C GLU A 224 3.55 -15.68 -19.68
N GLU A 225 2.46 -14.96 -20.00
CA GLU A 225 1.56 -14.38 -19.01
C GLU A 225 0.83 -15.48 -18.23
N VAL A 226 0.87 -15.41 -16.89
CA VAL A 226 0.14 -16.29 -15.99
C VAL A 226 -1.26 -15.73 -15.80
N LEU A 227 -2.25 -16.57 -16.08
CA LEU A 227 -3.66 -16.22 -16.07
C LEU A 227 -4.47 -17.22 -15.24
N ILE A 228 -5.42 -16.73 -14.46
CA ILE A 228 -6.35 -17.55 -13.69
C ILE A 228 -7.80 -17.19 -13.98
N ASP A 229 -8.70 -18.11 -13.67
CA ASP A 229 -10.13 -17.82 -13.67
C ASP A 229 -10.52 -17.12 -12.36
N TYR A 230 -11.07 -15.90 -12.45
CA TYR A 230 -11.52 -15.12 -11.29
C TYR A 230 -12.93 -15.54 -10.83
N GLY A 231 -13.58 -16.44 -11.56
CA GLY A 231 -14.92 -16.94 -11.29
C GLY A 231 -16.01 -16.26 -12.12
N GLU A 232 -17.13 -16.97 -12.28
CA GLU A 232 -18.27 -16.55 -13.09
C GLU A 232 -18.93 -15.27 -12.57
N ALA A 233 -19.06 -15.12 -11.24
CA ALA A 233 -19.65 -13.92 -10.64
C ALA A 233 -18.84 -12.65 -10.97
N TRP A 234 -17.50 -12.74 -10.89
CA TRP A 234 -16.62 -11.64 -11.26
C TRP A 234 -16.76 -11.29 -12.75
N GLU A 235 -16.76 -12.29 -13.63
CA GLU A 235 -16.84 -12.08 -15.07
C GLU A 235 -18.19 -11.48 -15.50
N HIS A 236 -19.28 -11.91 -14.88
CA HIS A 236 -20.60 -11.30 -15.07
C HIS A 236 -20.57 -9.82 -14.65
N ALA A 237 -20.10 -9.53 -13.43
CA ALA A 237 -20.01 -8.17 -12.93
C ALA A 237 -19.13 -7.28 -13.83
N TRP A 238 -18.04 -7.82 -14.38
CA TRP A 238 -17.17 -7.10 -15.30
C TRP A 238 -17.88 -6.78 -16.63
N ASN A 239 -18.61 -7.74 -17.19
CA ASN A 239 -19.36 -7.53 -18.44
C ASN A 239 -20.50 -6.51 -18.27
N ASP A 240 -21.20 -6.56 -17.14
CA ASP A 240 -22.23 -5.57 -16.79
C ASP A 240 -21.58 -4.18 -16.65
N HIS A 241 -20.46 -4.11 -15.92
CA HIS A 241 -19.70 -2.89 -15.77
C HIS A 241 -19.25 -2.31 -17.12
N LEU A 242 -18.72 -3.11 -18.05
CA LEU A 242 -18.33 -2.63 -19.37
C LEU A 242 -19.51 -2.05 -20.17
N THR A 243 -20.69 -2.67 -20.05
CA THR A 243 -21.91 -2.20 -20.70
C THR A 243 -22.29 -0.81 -20.17
N ASP A 244 -22.33 -0.65 -18.85
CA ASP A 244 -22.66 0.62 -18.19
C ASP A 244 -21.57 1.69 -18.37
N TRP A 245 -20.30 1.29 -18.32
CA TRP A 245 -19.15 2.17 -18.46
C TRP A 245 -19.09 2.80 -19.83
N SER A 246 -19.34 2.02 -20.89
CA SER A 246 -19.37 2.52 -22.27
C SER A 246 -20.41 3.63 -22.46
N LEU A 247 -21.55 3.53 -21.75
CA LEU A 247 -22.60 4.55 -21.75
C LEU A 247 -22.13 5.82 -21.02
N LYS A 248 -21.49 5.68 -19.84
CA LYS A 248 -21.01 6.82 -19.05
C LYS A 248 -19.83 7.57 -19.70
N GLN A 249 -18.86 6.86 -20.27
CA GLN A 249 -17.73 7.49 -20.97
C GLN A 249 -18.13 8.33 -22.18
N SER A 250 -19.29 8.05 -22.78
CA SER A 250 -19.85 8.86 -23.87
C SER A 250 -20.44 10.19 -23.40
N VAL A 251 -20.71 10.32 -22.10
CA VAL A 251 -21.38 11.48 -21.47
C VAL A 251 -20.38 12.34 -20.68
N GLU A 252 -19.40 11.73 -20.02
CA GLU A 252 -18.41 12.44 -19.20
C GLU A 252 -17.10 12.65 -19.98
N ASN A 253 -16.81 13.92 -20.28
CA ASN A 253 -15.56 14.37 -20.87
C ASN A 253 -14.36 13.70 -20.20
N ARG A 254 -13.45 13.16 -21.03
CA ARG A 254 -12.19 12.46 -20.68
C ARG A 254 -11.51 13.04 -19.44
N GLU A 255 -11.85 12.52 -18.27
CA GLU A 255 -11.10 12.80 -17.05
C GLU A 255 -9.66 12.29 -17.22
N ILE A 256 -8.72 13.14 -16.80
CA ILE A 256 -7.27 12.90 -16.83
C ILE A 256 -6.98 11.75 -15.85
N SER A 257 -6.49 10.63 -16.35
CA SER A 257 -6.09 9.46 -15.56
C SER A 257 -4.65 9.56 -15.06
N SER A 258 -4.27 8.65 -14.17
CA SER A 258 -2.87 8.44 -13.74
C SER A 258 -1.88 8.35 -14.92
N LEU A 259 -2.28 7.73 -16.04
CA LEU A 259 -1.48 7.65 -17.27
C LEU A 259 -1.23 9.02 -17.89
N SER A 260 -2.24 9.90 -17.89
CA SER A 260 -2.05 11.25 -18.42
C SER A 260 -1.18 12.11 -17.52
N ILE A 261 -1.20 11.90 -16.20
CA ILE A 261 -0.28 12.56 -15.26
C ILE A 261 1.16 12.08 -15.46
N LEU A 262 1.36 10.78 -15.72
CA LEU A 262 2.67 10.26 -16.12
C LEU A 262 3.15 10.95 -17.41
N ALA A 263 2.29 11.02 -18.43
CA ALA A 263 2.63 11.69 -19.69
C ALA A 263 2.91 13.19 -19.50
N MET A 264 2.21 13.86 -18.58
CA MET A 264 2.50 15.25 -18.18
C MET A 264 3.89 15.39 -17.56
N ASN A 265 4.27 14.49 -16.66
CA ASN A 265 5.61 14.50 -16.06
C ASN A 265 6.72 14.19 -17.07
N GLU A 266 6.49 13.28 -18.02
CA GLU A 266 7.43 13.01 -19.12
C GLU A 266 7.59 14.20 -20.08
N ASN A 267 6.57 15.06 -20.18
CA ASN A 267 6.52 16.18 -21.12
C ASN A 267 6.23 17.51 -20.41
N ILE A 268 6.84 17.73 -19.25
CA ILE A 268 6.47 18.78 -18.29
C ILE A 268 6.44 20.21 -18.87
N PHE A 269 7.22 20.50 -19.92
CA PHE A 269 7.22 21.79 -20.62
C PHE A 269 6.17 21.93 -21.74
N ASN A 270 5.60 20.82 -22.22
CA ASN A 270 4.71 20.75 -23.39
C ASN A 270 3.24 20.46 -23.04
N VAL A 271 2.88 20.53 -21.77
CA VAL A 271 1.51 20.30 -21.30
C VAL A 271 0.87 21.58 -20.78
N SER A 272 -0.47 21.60 -20.69
CA SER A 272 -1.17 22.67 -19.99
C SER A 272 -0.76 22.65 -18.53
N HIS A 273 -0.29 23.78 -18.01
CA HIS A 273 0.08 23.94 -16.60
C HIS A 273 -1.09 24.39 -15.72
N SER A 274 -2.29 24.53 -16.29
CA SER A 274 -3.50 24.84 -15.53
C SER A 274 -3.93 23.61 -14.74
N TRP A 275 -4.15 23.78 -13.44
CA TRP A 275 -4.79 22.76 -12.62
C TRP A 275 -6.17 22.40 -13.16
N SER A 276 -6.62 21.18 -12.85
CA SER A 276 -7.95 20.70 -13.18
C SER A 276 -8.63 20.13 -11.93
N GLU A 277 -9.84 19.58 -12.09
CA GLU A 277 -10.54 18.87 -11.01
C GLU A 277 -9.80 17.64 -10.48
N VAL A 278 -8.87 17.07 -11.26
CA VAL A 278 -8.24 15.77 -10.94
C VAL A 278 -6.72 15.83 -10.75
N HIS A 279 -6.06 16.86 -11.26
CA HIS A 279 -4.61 17.01 -11.11
C HIS A 279 -4.21 18.42 -10.68
N MET A 280 -3.05 18.49 -10.05
CA MET A 280 -2.37 19.72 -9.66
C MET A 280 -0.86 19.56 -9.84
N THR A 281 -0.12 20.65 -9.65
CA THR A 281 1.33 20.62 -9.58
C THR A 281 1.79 20.77 -8.14
N VAL A 282 2.85 20.05 -7.80
CA VAL A 282 3.52 20.14 -6.51
C VAL A 282 5.00 20.40 -6.74
N CYS A 283 5.62 21.13 -5.81
CA CYS A 283 7.06 21.39 -5.86
C CYS A 283 7.73 21.17 -4.51
N SER A 284 9.04 20.92 -4.57
CA SER A 284 9.81 20.53 -3.40
C SER A 284 10.04 21.69 -2.42
N LYS A 285 9.87 21.42 -1.12
CA LYS A 285 10.11 22.30 0.04
C LYS A 285 11.60 22.60 0.33
N ILE A 286 12.53 22.16 -0.50
CA ILE A 286 13.95 22.44 -0.27
C ILE A 286 14.10 23.95 -0.14
N LYS A 287 14.81 24.44 0.89
CA LYS A 287 15.01 25.89 1.12
C LYS A 287 15.47 26.54 -0.18
N LEU A 288 14.55 27.21 -0.85
CA LEU A 288 14.84 27.88 -2.10
C LEU A 288 15.33 29.26 -1.71
N HIS A 289 16.61 29.50 -1.98
CA HIS A 289 17.15 30.84 -1.88
C HIS A 289 16.43 31.70 -2.93
N ASP A 290 15.96 32.89 -2.55
CA ASP A 290 15.29 33.90 -3.39
C ASP A 290 13.76 33.82 -3.54
N GLU A 291 13.04 33.47 -2.47
CA GLU A 291 11.58 33.62 -2.38
C GLU A 291 11.17 35.11 -2.33
N ILE A 292 10.22 35.51 -3.19
CA ILE A 292 9.67 36.87 -3.22
C ILE A 292 8.20 36.81 -2.83
N LEU A 293 7.78 37.65 -1.87
CA LEU A 293 6.37 37.77 -1.51
C LEU A 293 5.55 38.18 -2.75
N ALA A 294 4.53 37.40 -3.08
CA ALA A 294 3.80 37.50 -4.35
C ALA A 294 2.84 38.70 -4.45
N GLY A 295 2.72 39.54 -3.43
CA GLY A 295 1.75 40.64 -3.43
C GLY A 295 0.34 40.15 -3.08
N ASP A 296 -0.69 40.63 -3.79
CA ASP A 296 -2.09 40.30 -3.51
C ASP A 296 -2.41 38.84 -3.88
N ALA A 297 -2.74 38.05 -2.86
CA ALA A 297 -3.18 36.66 -2.94
C ALA A 297 -4.27 36.41 -3.98
N THR A 298 -5.15 37.38 -4.20
CA THR A 298 -6.37 37.19 -4.99
C THR A 298 -6.11 36.92 -6.47
N GLU A 299 -4.95 37.33 -6.99
CA GLU A 299 -4.56 37.12 -8.38
C GLU A 299 -4.10 35.68 -8.66
N TYR A 300 -3.74 34.93 -7.61
CA TYR A 300 -3.14 33.60 -7.73
C TYR A 300 -4.08 32.47 -7.36
N HIS A 301 -5.24 32.77 -6.78
CA HIS A 301 -6.26 31.78 -6.44
C HIS A 301 -6.59 30.86 -7.63
N GLY A 302 -6.67 29.57 -7.31
CA GLY A 302 -7.14 28.51 -8.21
C GLY A 302 -8.60 28.15 -7.93
N PHE A 303 -9.04 27.04 -8.50
CA PHE A 303 -10.30 26.41 -8.08
C PHE A 303 -10.18 26.03 -6.60
N ASP A 304 -11.15 26.49 -5.80
CA ASP A 304 -11.35 26.23 -4.37
C ASP A 304 -10.19 26.52 -3.38
N LYS A 305 -10.51 27.16 -2.25
CA LYS A 305 -9.54 27.41 -1.15
C LYS A 305 -9.02 26.12 -0.54
N ASP A 306 -9.80 25.05 -0.66
CA ASP A 306 -9.48 23.74 -0.09
C ASP A 306 -8.29 23.07 -0.81
N ASP A 307 -7.99 23.43 -2.06
CA ASP A 307 -6.84 22.87 -2.80
C ASP A 307 -5.49 23.40 -2.28
N GLU A 308 -5.48 24.62 -1.74
CA GLU A 308 -4.27 25.31 -1.25
C GLU A 308 -3.82 24.77 0.13
N LEU A 309 -4.72 24.08 0.84
CA LEU A 309 -4.51 23.50 2.17
C LEU A 309 -4.42 21.96 2.14
N ILE A 310 -4.21 21.38 0.96
CA ILE A 310 -4.08 19.94 0.83
C ILE A 310 -2.85 19.44 1.60
N ASP A 311 -3.10 18.70 2.68
CA ASP A 311 -2.06 17.91 3.34
C ASP A 311 -1.69 16.72 2.45
N LEU A 312 -0.51 16.81 1.82
CA LEU A 312 0.07 15.74 1.00
C LEU A 312 0.66 14.59 1.83
N GLY A 313 0.56 14.66 3.16
CA GLY A 313 0.95 13.62 4.09
C GLY A 313 2.39 13.14 3.89
N HIS A 314 2.54 11.89 3.41
CA HIS A 314 3.81 11.16 3.29
C HIS A 314 4.81 11.76 2.31
N ILE A 315 4.39 12.68 1.43
CA ILE A 315 5.31 13.40 0.56
C ILE A 315 5.87 14.61 1.33
N ALA A 316 6.59 14.33 2.43
CA ALA A 316 6.96 15.30 3.47
C ALA A 316 7.73 16.55 2.96
N ASN A 317 8.21 16.51 1.72
CA ASN A 317 9.00 17.57 1.10
C ASN A 317 8.32 18.22 -0.10
N PHE A 318 7.01 18.07 -0.32
CA PHE A 318 6.32 18.74 -1.43
C PHE A 318 5.15 19.59 -0.94
N ILE A 319 4.88 20.67 -1.66
CA ILE A 319 3.73 21.56 -1.47
C ILE A 319 3.00 21.78 -2.79
N PRO A 320 1.67 21.97 -2.77
CA PRO A 320 0.95 22.48 -3.92
C PRO A 320 1.57 23.80 -4.40
N CYS A 321 1.81 23.91 -5.71
CA CYS A 321 2.29 25.15 -6.30
C CYS A 321 1.87 25.28 -7.75
N LYS A 322 1.63 26.51 -8.21
CA LYS A 322 1.09 26.84 -9.52
C LYS A 322 2.19 27.43 -10.40
N ILE A 323 2.33 26.93 -11.61
CA ILE A 323 3.28 27.47 -12.58
C ILE A 323 2.74 28.80 -13.12
N VAL A 324 3.54 29.86 -13.00
CA VAL A 324 3.25 31.20 -13.52
C VAL A 324 4.19 31.63 -14.64
N GLY A 325 5.33 30.94 -14.80
CA GLY A 325 6.29 31.18 -15.88
C GLY A 325 7.08 29.92 -16.23
N THR A 326 7.58 29.86 -17.46
CA THR A 326 8.36 28.72 -17.97
C THR A 326 9.58 29.21 -18.74
N ASN A 327 10.75 28.64 -18.47
CA ASN A 327 11.97 28.88 -19.24
C ASN A 327 12.55 27.55 -19.75
N ARG A 328 12.30 27.27 -21.03
CA ARG A 328 12.73 26.02 -21.67
C ARG A 328 14.24 25.93 -21.87
N GLU A 329 14.92 27.04 -22.06
CA GLU A 329 16.38 27.05 -22.30
C GLU A 329 17.15 26.69 -21.02
N ARG A 330 16.62 27.09 -19.87
CA ARG A 330 17.22 26.81 -18.55
C ARG A 330 16.62 25.58 -17.86
N GLU A 331 15.57 25.01 -18.44
CA GLU A 331 14.75 23.97 -17.82
C GLU A 331 14.21 24.37 -16.43
N THR A 332 13.71 25.61 -16.33
CA THR A 332 13.19 26.18 -15.08
C THR A 332 11.73 26.65 -15.19
N PHE A 333 11.08 26.77 -14.03
CA PHE A 333 9.73 27.27 -13.84
C PHE A 333 9.70 28.41 -12.83
N ASP A 334 8.87 29.42 -13.09
CA ASP A 334 8.46 30.33 -12.04
C ASP A 334 7.16 29.79 -11.44
N VAL A 335 7.13 29.61 -10.13
CA VAL A 335 5.99 29.03 -9.42
C VAL A 335 5.49 29.95 -8.32
N VAL A 336 4.20 29.90 -8.06
CA VAL A 336 3.56 30.47 -6.88
C VAL A 336 3.14 29.34 -5.97
N TYR A 337 3.49 29.41 -4.68
CA TYR A 337 2.99 28.46 -3.69
C TYR A 337 2.43 29.18 -2.47
N TYR A 338 1.59 28.44 -1.75
CA TYR A 338 0.93 28.88 -0.54
C TYR A 338 1.73 28.44 0.68
N TRP A 339 1.97 29.36 1.61
CA TRP A 339 2.65 29.05 2.87
C TRP A 339 1.74 29.40 4.05
N ASP A 340 1.31 28.37 4.78
CA ASP A 340 0.59 28.55 6.04
C ASP A 340 1.57 28.66 7.20
N LYS A 341 1.70 29.86 7.76
CA LYS A 341 2.56 30.10 8.94
C LYS A 341 2.03 29.40 10.20
N ASP A 342 0.76 29.04 10.24
CA ASP A 342 0.11 28.45 11.41
C ASP A 342 0.05 26.91 11.36
N ASP A 343 0.41 26.26 10.24
CA ASP A 343 0.45 24.80 10.12
C ASP A 343 1.44 24.22 11.16
N PRO A 344 0.97 23.44 12.16
CA PRO A 344 1.80 22.92 13.24
C PRO A 344 2.93 21.99 12.77
N VAL A 345 2.79 21.35 11.60
CA VAL A 345 3.86 20.55 10.99
C VAL A 345 4.94 21.47 10.43
N GLN A 346 4.56 22.63 9.89
CA GLN A 346 5.48 23.65 9.34
C GLN A 346 6.10 24.50 10.45
N LYS A 347 5.36 24.71 11.55
CA LYS A 347 5.79 25.46 12.74
C LYS A 347 7.03 24.86 13.41
N PHE A 348 7.23 23.54 13.30
CA PHE A 348 8.45 22.87 13.80
C PHE A 348 9.74 23.34 13.10
N VAL A 349 9.63 23.93 11.90
CA VAL A 349 10.76 24.49 11.14
C VAL A 349 10.99 25.97 11.47
N THR A 350 10.03 26.65 12.11
CA THR A 350 10.00 28.12 12.26
C THR A 350 9.76 28.61 13.69
N GLU A 351 10.20 27.88 14.71
CA GLU A 351 10.14 28.38 16.10
C GLU A 351 11.23 29.41 16.40
N LEU A 352 10.94 30.70 16.09
CA LEU A 352 11.38 31.89 16.84
C LEU A 352 10.72 33.17 16.28
N ALA A 353 9.40 33.32 16.40
CA ALA A 353 8.74 34.64 16.48
C ALA A 353 7.27 34.50 16.90
N LEU A 354 6.92 35.18 17.98
CA LEU A 354 5.55 35.40 18.45
C LEU A 354 5.04 36.72 17.87
N GLU A 355 3.89 36.70 17.20
CA GLU A 355 2.67 37.47 17.48
C GLU A 355 1.70 37.37 16.27
N GLU A 356 0.43 37.15 16.58
CA GLU A 356 -0.66 36.74 15.69
C GLU A 356 -1.01 37.77 14.61
N ILE A 357 -0.89 37.39 13.34
CA ILE A 357 -1.74 37.85 12.24
C ILE A 357 -1.95 36.67 11.28
N HIS A 358 -3.20 36.22 11.12
CA HIS A 358 -3.63 35.22 10.15
C HIS A 358 -3.56 35.77 8.72
N LEU A 359 -2.37 35.83 8.14
CA LEU A 359 -2.16 36.10 6.73
C LEU A 359 -1.42 34.92 6.13
N SER A 360 -2.19 34.07 5.46
CA SER A 360 -1.65 33.22 4.41
C SER A 360 -0.87 34.08 3.42
N GLU A 361 0.39 33.74 3.18
CA GLU A 361 1.24 34.46 2.24
C GLU A 361 1.51 33.58 1.03
N TYR A 362 1.46 34.20 -0.15
CA TYR A 362 1.88 33.58 -1.39
C TYR A 362 3.30 34.01 -1.68
N TYR A 363 4.11 33.05 -2.11
CA TYR A 363 5.50 33.29 -2.48
C TYR A 363 5.67 32.94 -3.95
N ILE A 364 6.31 33.83 -4.70
CA ILE A 364 6.82 33.54 -6.03
C ILE A 364 8.25 33.07 -5.88
N LEU A 365 8.50 31.90 -6.44
CA LEU A 365 9.83 31.37 -6.66
C LEU A 365 10.14 31.42 -8.13
N LYS A 366 11.28 32.04 -8.47
CA LYS A 366 11.75 32.11 -9.86
C LYS A 366 12.78 31.05 -10.15
N ASP A 367 12.85 30.67 -11.42
CA ASP A 367 13.88 29.78 -11.95
C ASP A 367 13.97 28.42 -11.19
N LEU A 368 12.85 27.88 -10.70
CA LEU A 368 12.78 26.55 -10.07
C LEU A 368 13.16 25.47 -11.08
N PRO A 369 14.23 24.68 -10.86
CA PRO A 369 14.58 23.57 -11.74
C PRO A 369 13.44 22.56 -11.92
N ALA A 370 13.22 22.10 -13.14
CA ALA A 370 12.12 21.18 -13.48
C ALA A 370 12.04 19.93 -12.60
N PHE A 371 13.18 19.38 -12.17
CA PHE A 371 13.22 18.17 -11.34
C PHE A 371 12.66 18.36 -9.93
N PHE A 372 12.43 19.59 -9.47
CA PHE A 372 11.76 19.90 -8.21
C PHE A 372 10.25 20.10 -8.37
N LEU A 373 9.70 19.96 -9.58
CA LEU A 373 8.29 20.12 -9.87
C LEU A 373 7.75 18.81 -10.45
N MET A 374 6.54 18.44 -10.06
CA MET A 374 5.82 17.35 -10.72
C MET A 374 4.32 17.60 -10.73
N PHE A 375 3.65 17.02 -11.72
CA PHE A 375 2.20 16.83 -11.73
C PHE A 375 1.84 15.65 -10.84
N THR A 376 0.76 15.80 -10.07
CA THR A 376 0.19 14.74 -9.23
C THR A 376 -1.33 14.77 -9.30
N GLU A 377 -1.95 13.65 -8.96
CA GLU A 377 -3.39 13.59 -8.72
C GLU A 377 -3.74 14.42 -7.48
N LYS A 378 -4.88 15.10 -7.51
CA LYS A 378 -5.44 15.70 -6.30
C LYS A 378 -5.85 14.57 -5.34
N PRO A 379 -5.57 14.68 -4.03
CA PRO A 379 -6.04 13.70 -3.07
C PRO A 379 -7.55 13.53 -3.16
N GLY A 380 -8.02 12.29 -3.14
CA GLY A 380 -9.43 12.02 -3.34
C GLY A 380 -9.85 11.84 -4.80
N ARG A 381 -9.00 12.18 -5.78
CA ARG A 381 -9.33 12.21 -7.21
C ARG A 381 -8.53 11.23 -8.07
N SER A 382 -7.82 10.30 -7.44
CA SER A 382 -7.11 9.24 -8.15
C SER A 382 -8.08 8.30 -8.89
N ASP A 383 -7.58 7.57 -9.88
CA ASP A 383 -8.36 6.54 -10.59
C ASP A 383 -9.01 5.52 -9.62
N GLU A 384 -8.38 5.28 -8.46
CA GLU A 384 -8.87 4.41 -7.40
C GLU A 384 -10.15 4.93 -6.71
N ARG A 385 -10.34 6.24 -6.72
CA ARG A 385 -11.50 6.94 -6.13
C ARG A 385 -12.45 7.47 -7.19
N ARG A 386 -12.33 6.96 -8.42
CA ARG A 386 -13.23 7.38 -9.49
C ARG A 386 -14.60 6.71 -9.29
N ALA A 387 -15.64 7.54 -9.40
CA ALA A 387 -17.02 7.08 -9.34
C ALA A 387 -17.28 6.09 -10.47
N GLY A 388 -17.99 5.00 -10.16
CA GLY A 388 -18.29 3.97 -11.14
C GLY A 388 -17.13 3.06 -11.54
N SER A 389 -15.91 3.25 -11.03
CA SER A 389 -14.83 2.25 -11.20
C SER A 389 -15.28 0.86 -10.77
N PHE A 390 -14.84 -0.15 -11.52
CA PHE A 390 -15.14 -1.55 -11.22
C PHE A 390 -14.56 -1.96 -9.86
N ARG A 391 -15.37 -2.63 -9.04
CA ARG A 391 -15.04 -3.03 -7.67
C ARG A 391 -15.68 -4.40 -7.37
N HIS A 392 -14.92 -5.48 -7.51
CA HIS A 392 -15.41 -6.84 -7.26
C HIS A 392 -14.30 -7.77 -6.81
N GLU A 393 -14.54 -8.57 -5.78
CA GLU A 393 -13.60 -9.60 -5.32
C GLU A 393 -13.36 -10.69 -6.37
N ILE A 394 -12.15 -11.25 -6.34
CA ILE A 394 -11.81 -12.48 -7.04
C ILE A 394 -12.42 -13.65 -6.27
N MET A 395 -13.08 -14.56 -6.98
CA MET A 395 -13.85 -15.64 -6.36
C MET A 395 -12.96 -16.84 -6.05
N ILE A 396 -13.04 -17.32 -4.81
CA ILE A 396 -12.53 -18.62 -4.43
C ILE A 396 -13.62 -19.66 -4.74
N PRO A 397 -13.33 -20.70 -5.54
CA PRO A 397 -14.28 -21.76 -5.85
C PRO A 397 -14.86 -22.47 -4.62
N ASP A 398 -16.14 -22.84 -4.70
CA ASP A 398 -16.88 -23.53 -3.63
C ASP A 398 -16.20 -24.82 -3.16
N ASP A 399 -15.53 -25.55 -4.05
CA ASP A 399 -14.89 -26.84 -3.75
C ASP A 399 -13.63 -26.71 -2.87
N ILE A 400 -13.04 -25.51 -2.80
CA ILE A 400 -11.88 -25.24 -1.96
C ILE A 400 -12.16 -24.22 -0.85
N PHE A 401 -13.26 -23.47 -0.89
CA PHE A 401 -13.56 -22.49 0.16
C PHE A 401 -14.01 -23.19 1.46
N PRO A 402 -13.39 -22.90 2.63
CA PRO A 402 -13.78 -23.55 3.88
C PRO A 402 -15.23 -23.26 4.28
N GLU A 403 -16.02 -24.31 4.53
CA GLU A 403 -17.41 -24.15 5.02
C GLU A 403 -17.47 -23.39 6.35
N SER A 404 -16.48 -23.56 7.23
CA SER A 404 -16.40 -22.84 8.51
C SER A 404 -16.13 -21.34 8.37
N TRP A 405 -15.81 -20.87 7.15
CA TRP A 405 -15.58 -19.46 6.83
C TRP A 405 -16.77 -18.80 6.13
N LYS A 406 -17.87 -19.53 5.91
CA LYS A 406 -19.13 -18.96 5.42
C LYS A 406 -19.92 -18.38 6.60
N ASP A 407 -20.59 -17.24 6.40
CA ASP A 407 -21.52 -16.66 7.37
C ASP A 407 -22.81 -17.48 7.37
N LEU A 408 -22.82 -18.58 8.12
CA LEU A 408 -23.96 -19.51 8.20
C LEU A 408 -25.18 -18.93 8.94
N SER A 409 -25.15 -17.66 9.36
CA SER A 409 -26.15 -17.04 10.25
C SER A 409 -27.31 -16.35 9.56
N ASN A 410 -27.39 -16.31 8.22
CA ASN A 410 -28.41 -15.52 7.51
C ASN A 410 -29.43 -16.33 6.69
N ASP A 411 -29.43 -17.68 6.78
CA ASP A 411 -30.41 -18.56 6.12
C ASP A 411 -31.43 -19.15 7.13
N ILE A 412 -31.94 -18.34 8.08
CA ILE A 412 -33.09 -18.71 8.95
C ILE A 412 -34.26 -17.75 8.72
#